data_AF-A0A226M982-F1
#
_entry.id   AF-A0A226M982-F1
#
_cell.length_a   1.000
_cell.length_b   1.000
_cell.length_c   1.000
_cell.angle_alpha   90.00
_cell.angle_beta   90.00
_cell.angle_gamma   90.00
#
_symmetry.space_group_name_H-M   'P 1'
#
loop_
_entity.id
_entity.type
_entity.pdbx_description
1 polymer ?
#
loop_
_entity_poly.entity_id
_entity_poly.type
_entity_poly.pdbx_seq_one_letter_code
_entity_poly.pdbx_strand_id
1 'polypeptide(L)'
;MSEALGSSGREVEELRRCLELLAHPCPVGDEDGEPTPHERALEVLAELCESLDNASDFCALGGLEAMLGLLGHPRAPLRAGAARVVGACAQNLPAAQGRALALGVLPVLLERLRGDPDPRVAPRALFAIS
;
A
#
# COMPACT_ATOMS: atom_id res chain seq x y z
N MET A 1 5.43 29.98 -8.31
CA MET A 1 4.32 29.44 -7.51
C MET A 1 3.21 28.86 -8.40
N SER A 2 3.57 28.10 -9.46
CA SER A 2 2.61 27.44 -10.38
C SER A 2 2.92 25.95 -10.55
N GLU A 3 4.17 25.53 -10.30
CA GLU A 3 4.58 24.12 -10.43
C GLU A 3 4.04 23.21 -9.33
N ALA A 4 3.79 23.71 -8.12
CA ALA A 4 3.31 22.90 -7.00
C ALA A 4 1.88 22.37 -7.22
N LEU A 5 0.96 23.20 -7.72
CA LEU A 5 -0.43 22.80 -7.99
C LEU A 5 -0.53 21.80 -9.16
N GLY A 6 0.39 21.86 -10.12
CA GLY A 6 0.46 20.91 -11.24
C GLY A 6 1.16 19.59 -10.90
N SER A 7 1.93 19.54 -9.80
CA SER A 7 2.52 18.29 -9.28
C SER A 7 1.44 17.44 -8.61
N SER A 8 0.70 18.03 -7.67
CA SER A 8 -0.33 17.32 -6.89
C SER A 8 -1.42 16.72 -7.77
N GLY A 9 -1.85 17.41 -8.84
CA GLY A 9 -2.83 16.87 -9.78
C GLY A 9 -2.34 15.63 -10.56
N ARG A 10 -1.04 15.54 -10.85
CA ARG A 10 -0.44 14.37 -11.52
C ARG A 10 -0.24 13.20 -10.56
N GLU A 11 0.16 13.50 -9.32
CA GLU A 11 0.35 12.50 -8.27
C GLU A 11 -0.99 11.81 -7.92
N VAL A 12 -2.08 12.57 -7.79
CA VAL A 12 -3.42 12.00 -7.56
C VAL A 12 -3.88 11.11 -8.71
N GLU A 13 -3.57 11.47 -9.95
CA GLU A 13 -3.90 10.64 -11.11
C GLU A 13 -3.08 9.34 -11.12
N GLU A 14 -1.81 9.39 -10.70
CA GLU A 14 -0.99 8.20 -10.55
C GLU A 14 -1.48 7.29 -9.41
N LEU A 15 -1.95 7.86 -8.28
CA LEU A 15 -2.62 7.10 -7.23
C LEU A 15 -3.82 6.33 -7.79
N ARG A 16 -4.70 7.01 -8.55
CA ARG A 16 -5.88 6.37 -9.19
C ARG A 16 -5.47 5.27 -10.14
N ARG A 17 -4.50 5.54 -11.02
CA ARG A 17 -3.99 4.57 -11.99
C ARG A 17 -3.45 3.31 -11.31
N CYS A 18 -2.68 3.47 -10.23
CA CYS A 18 -2.16 2.34 -9.48
C CYS A 18 -3.29 1.54 -8.82
N LEU A 19 -4.25 2.20 -8.17
CA LEU A 19 -5.39 1.54 -7.54
C LEU A 19 -6.27 0.79 -8.56
N GLU A 20 -6.51 1.38 -9.73
CA GLU A 20 -7.25 0.74 -10.83
C GLU A 20 -6.51 -0.52 -11.33
N LEU A 21 -5.19 -0.45 -11.50
CA LEU A 21 -4.38 -1.60 -11.88
C LEU A 21 -4.47 -2.73 -10.84
N LEU A 22 -4.43 -2.40 -9.54
CA LEU A 22 -4.54 -3.37 -8.45
C LEU A 22 -5.94 -3.99 -8.33
N ALA A 23 -6.98 -3.38 -8.90
CA ALA A 23 -8.32 -3.96 -8.96
C ALA A 23 -8.43 -5.12 -9.97
N HIS A 24 -7.47 -5.24 -10.89
CA HIS A 24 -7.41 -6.35 -11.85
C HIS A 24 -6.59 -7.53 -11.31
N PRO A 25 -6.85 -8.77 -11.79
CA PRO A 25 -6.05 -9.93 -11.41
C PRO A 25 -4.56 -9.71 -11.65
N CYS A 26 -3.74 -9.99 -10.63
CA CYS A 26 -2.29 -9.93 -10.75
C CYS A 26 -1.81 -10.98 -11.76
N PRO A 27 -1.01 -10.61 -12.77
CA PRO A 27 -0.40 -11.61 -13.64
C PRO A 27 0.50 -12.54 -12.82
N VAL A 28 0.65 -13.78 -13.29
CA VAL A 28 1.58 -14.72 -12.70
C VAL A 28 3.00 -14.20 -12.98
N GLY A 29 3.74 -13.92 -11.91
CA GLY A 29 5.17 -13.59 -11.98
C GLY A 29 6.00 -14.63 -11.25
N ASP A 30 7.23 -14.82 -11.70
CA ASP A 30 8.21 -15.67 -11.02
C ASP A 30 8.78 -14.94 -9.81
N GLU A 31 9.08 -15.67 -8.73
CA GLU A 31 9.64 -15.08 -7.50
C GLU A 31 11.03 -14.46 -7.72
N ASP A 32 11.80 -15.01 -8.68
CA ASP A 32 13.12 -14.52 -9.11
C ASP A 32 13.06 -13.70 -10.42
N GLY A 33 11.84 -13.43 -10.90
CA GLY A 33 11.60 -12.71 -12.16
C GLY A 33 11.58 -11.20 -12.00
N GLU A 34 11.30 -10.51 -13.10
CA GLU A 34 11.04 -9.06 -13.03
C GLU A 34 9.77 -8.76 -12.23
N PRO A 35 9.76 -7.65 -11.45
CA PRO A 35 8.59 -7.27 -10.69
C PRO A 35 7.33 -7.15 -11.56
N THR A 36 6.23 -7.72 -11.09
CA THR A 36 4.95 -7.61 -11.80
C THR A 36 4.50 -6.14 -11.87
N PRO A 37 3.59 -5.77 -12.79
CA PRO A 37 2.97 -4.45 -12.79
C PRO A 37 2.34 -4.09 -11.43
N HIS A 38 1.75 -5.07 -10.74
CA HIS A 38 1.17 -4.89 -9.40
C HIS A 38 2.23 -4.59 -8.34
N GLU A 39 3.35 -5.31 -8.36
CA GLU A 39 4.47 -5.05 -7.44
C GLU A 39 5.06 -3.65 -7.66
N ARG A 40 5.21 -3.23 -8.92
CA ARG A 40 5.64 -1.86 -9.26
C ARG A 40 4.62 -0.80 -8.81
N ALA A 41 3.33 -1.05 -8.99
CA ALA A 41 2.29 -0.13 -8.53
C ALA A 41 2.28 0.00 -7.00
N LEU A 42 2.51 -1.07 -6.25
CA LEU A 42 2.64 -1.00 -4.79
C LEU A 42 3.86 -0.19 -4.34
N GLU A 43 4.98 -0.28 -5.06
CA GLU A 43 6.15 0.54 -4.80
C GLU A 43 5.85 2.03 -5.02
N VAL A 44 5.25 2.37 -6.17
CA VAL A 44 4.85 3.75 -6.51
C VAL A 44 3.86 4.30 -5.48
N LEU A 45 2.86 3.51 -5.08
CA LEU A 45 1.91 3.92 -4.04
C LEU A 45 2.60 4.20 -2.70
N ALA A 46 3.58 3.37 -2.32
CA ALA A 46 4.30 3.55 -1.07
C ALA A 46 5.11 4.86 -1.10
N GLU A 47 5.81 5.15 -2.19
CA GLU A 47 6.57 6.38 -2.39
C GLU A 47 5.65 7.62 -2.38
N LEU A 48 4.53 7.58 -3.12
CA LEU A 48 3.57 8.68 -3.14
C LEU A 48 2.97 8.94 -1.76
N CYS A 49 2.64 7.89 -1.00
CA CYS A 49 2.05 7.99 0.34
C CYS A 49 3.03 8.49 1.42
N GLU A 50 4.31 8.70 1.12
CA GLU A 50 5.22 9.40 2.05
C GLU A 50 4.83 10.89 2.21
N SER A 51 4.11 11.45 1.24
CA SER A 51 3.50 12.78 1.32
C SER A 51 2.14 12.72 2.04
N LEU A 52 1.90 13.66 2.97
CA LEU A 52 0.63 13.77 3.71
C LEU A 52 -0.57 14.02 2.80
N ASP A 53 -0.40 14.87 1.78
CA ASP A 53 -1.48 15.21 0.85
C ASP A 53 -1.88 13.96 0.05
N ASN A 54 -0.89 13.25 -0.51
CA ASN A 54 -1.10 12.02 -1.26
C ASN A 54 -1.64 10.88 -0.38
N ALA A 55 -1.19 10.75 0.87
CA ALA A 55 -1.72 9.77 1.81
C ALA A 55 -3.21 10.04 2.12
N SER A 56 -3.58 11.33 2.24
CA SER A 56 -4.97 11.75 2.42
C SER A 56 -5.81 11.43 1.17
N ASP A 57 -5.31 11.75 -0.02
CA ASP A 57 -5.99 11.44 -1.28
C ASP A 57 -6.11 9.94 -1.51
N PHE A 58 -5.05 9.17 -1.23
CA PHE A 58 -5.06 7.72 -1.25
C PHE A 58 -6.15 7.14 -0.34
N CYS A 59 -6.29 7.67 0.88
CA CYS A 59 -7.39 7.29 1.77
C CYS A 59 -8.75 7.66 1.15
N ALA A 60 -8.91 8.87 0.62
CA ALA A 60 -10.16 9.30 0.01
C ALA A 60 -10.57 8.42 -1.19
N LEU A 61 -9.60 7.89 -1.93
CA LEU A 61 -9.77 6.96 -3.05
C LEU A 61 -10.07 5.51 -2.63
N GLY A 62 -10.13 5.19 -1.33
CA GLY A 62 -10.37 3.83 -0.84
C GLY A 62 -9.13 2.94 -0.85
N GLY A 63 -7.94 3.54 -0.81
CA GLY A 63 -6.68 2.82 -0.90
C GLY A 63 -6.43 1.85 0.26
N LEU A 64 -6.85 2.18 1.48
CA LEU A 64 -6.67 1.30 2.65
C LEU A 64 -7.51 0.01 2.53
N GLU A 65 -8.72 0.10 1.99
CA GLU A 65 -9.58 -1.03 1.69
C GLU A 65 -8.95 -1.95 0.64
N ALA A 66 -8.35 -1.36 -0.41
CA ALA A 66 -7.60 -2.11 -1.41
C ALA A 66 -6.39 -2.85 -0.80
N MET A 67 -5.62 -2.17 0.07
CA MET A 67 -4.48 -2.79 0.74
C MET A 67 -4.90 -3.92 1.68
N LEU A 68 -6.01 -3.76 2.39
CA LEU A 68 -6.55 -4.81 3.25
C LEU A 68 -6.83 -6.10 2.47
N GLY A 69 -7.38 -6.00 1.26
CA GLY A 69 -7.55 -7.15 0.37
C GLY A 69 -6.22 -7.80 -0.02
N LEU A 70 -5.19 -7.00 -0.28
CA LEU A 70 -3.87 -7.49 -0.72
C LEU A 70 -3.03 -8.09 0.41
N LEU A 71 -3.26 -7.72 1.68
CA LEU A 71 -2.60 -8.35 2.84
C LEU A 71 -2.92 -9.86 2.96
N GLY A 72 -4.03 -10.31 2.36
CA GLY A 72 -4.42 -11.72 2.26
C GLY A 72 -3.99 -12.43 0.98
N HIS A 73 -3.26 -11.76 0.07
CA HIS A 73 -2.98 -12.29 -1.25
C HIS A 73 -2.04 -13.52 -1.23
N PRO A 74 -2.21 -14.53 -2.09
CA PRO A 74 -1.35 -15.73 -2.11
C PRO A 74 0.12 -15.42 -2.40
N ARG A 75 0.41 -14.39 -3.21
CA ARG A 75 1.77 -13.93 -3.52
C ARG A 75 2.36 -13.09 -2.39
N ALA A 76 3.51 -13.49 -1.85
CA ALA A 76 4.22 -12.76 -0.80
C ALA A 76 4.63 -11.33 -1.17
N PRO A 77 5.11 -11.05 -2.41
CA PRO A 77 5.43 -9.66 -2.81
C PRO A 77 4.25 -8.69 -2.68
N LEU A 78 3.02 -9.13 -2.97
CA LEU A 78 1.84 -8.28 -2.84
C LEU A 78 1.47 -8.04 -1.37
N ARG A 79 1.60 -9.07 -0.50
CA ARG A 79 1.37 -8.89 0.94
C ARG A 79 2.39 -7.92 1.55
N ALA A 80 3.67 -8.08 1.19
CA ALA A 80 4.75 -7.21 1.64
C ALA A 80 4.58 -5.76 1.16
N GLY A 81 4.26 -5.58 -0.13
CA GLY A 81 4.00 -4.27 -0.71
C GLY A 81 2.78 -3.58 -0.09
N ALA A 82 1.68 -4.31 0.10
CA ALA A 82 0.49 -3.76 0.76
C ALA A 82 0.78 -3.29 2.20
N ALA A 83 1.52 -4.08 2.97
CA ALA A 83 1.94 -3.68 4.31
C ALA A 83 2.81 -2.41 4.27
N ARG A 84 3.75 -2.30 3.32
CA ARG A 84 4.56 -1.09 3.14
C ARG A 84 3.70 0.14 2.83
N VAL A 85 2.74 0.03 1.91
CA VAL A 85 1.83 1.14 1.55
C VAL A 85 1.00 1.58 2.75
N VAL A 86 0.46 0.63 3.53
CA VAL A 86 -0.27 0.95 4.78
C VAL A 86 0.62 1.71 5.75
N GLY A 87 1.86 1.26 5.96
CA GLY A 87 2.80 1.94 6.85
C GLY A 87 3.13 3.35 6.39
N ALA A 88 3.44 3.54 5.09
CA ALA A 88 3.73 4.85 4.52
C ALA A 88 2.54 5.81 4.71
N CYS A 89 1.33 5.36 4.39
CA CYS A 89 0.10 6.13 4.53
C CYS A 89 -0.21 6.49 6.00
N ALA A 90 0.05 5.58 6.94
CA ALA A 90 -0.30 5.76 8.35
C ALA A 90 0.76 6.51 9.18
N GLN A 91 2.02 6.55 8.76
CA GLN A 91 3.14 7.01 9.59
C GLN A 91 2.94 8.40 10.20
N ASN A 92 2.45 9.36 9.40
CA ASN A 92 2.33 10.76 9.81
C ASN A 92 0.89 11.32 9.73
N LEU A 93 -0.11 10.46 9.44
CA LEU A 93 -1.49 10.87 9.21
C LEU A 93 -2.44 10.21 10.23
N PRO A 94 -2.78 10.88 11.35
CA PRO A 94 -3.66 10.32 12.38
C PRO A 94 -5.03 9.87 11.87
N ALA A 95 -5.57 10.55 10.86
CA ALA A 95 -6.81 10.14 10.21
C ALA A 95 -6.68 8.79 9.50
N ALA A 96 -5.54 8.51 8.83
CA ALA A 96 -5.27 7.23 8.20
C ALA A 96 -5.07 6.12 9.24
N GLN A 97 -4.38 6.41 10.36
CA GLN A 97 -4.26 5.47 11.48
C GLN A 97 -5.63 5.08 12.02
N GLY A 98 -6.49 6.06 12.32
CA GLY A 98 -7.86 5.82 12.79
C GLY A 98 -8.69 5.00 11.80
N ARG A 99 -8.57 5.29 10.50
CA ARG A 99 -9.26 4.54 9.45
C ARG A 99 -8.74 3.11 9.30
N ALA A 100 -7.42 2.90 9.32
CA ALA A 100 -6.82 1.57 9.27
C ALA A 100 -7.26 0.70 10.46
N LEU A 101 -7.34 1.29 11.66
CA LEU A 101 -7.88 0.62 12.85
C LEU A 101 -9.36 0.27 12.69
N ALA A 102 -10.18 1.21 12.21
CA ALA A 102 -11.61 0.99 12.00
C ALA A 102 -11.89 -0.09 10.93
N LEU A 103 -11.04 -0.21 9.91
CA LEU A 103 -11.11 -1.24 8.88
C LEU A 103 -10.62 -2.61 9.34
N GLY A 104 -9.99 -2.72 10.52
CA GLY A 104 -9.44 -3.98 11.02
C GLY A 104 -8.11 -4.37 10.36
N VAL A 105 -7.34 -3.40 9.87
CA VAL A 105 -6.02 -3.67 9.24
C VAL A 105 -5.00 -4.19 10.25
N LEU A 106 -5.01 -3.66 11.48
CA LEU A 106 -4.03 -4.01 12.51
C LEU A 106 -4.05 -5.53 12.88
N PRO A 107 -5.20 -6.18 13.12
CA PRO A 107 -5.25 -7.64 13.29
C PRO A 107 -4.58 -8.41 12.16
N VAL A 108 -4.83 -8.04 10.90
CA VAL A 108 -4.24 -8.71 9.72
C VAL A 108 -2.73 -8.52 9.68
N LEU A 109 -2.22 -7.32 9.96
CA LEU A 109 -0.79 -7.05 10.04
C LEU A 109 -0.12 -7.87 11.15
N LEU A 110 -0.75 -7.99 12.32
CA LEU A 110 -0.23 -8.82 13.43
C LEU A 110 -0.18 -10.30 13.07
N GLU A 111 -1.15 -10.81 12.31
CA GLU A 111 -1.10 -12.18 11.78
C GLU A 111 0.07 -12.36 10.79
N ARG A 112 0.26 -11.41 9.87
CA ARG A 112 1.40 -11.43 8.94
C ARG A 112 2.74 -11.38 9.68
N LEU A 113 2.87 -10.52 10.68
CA LEU A 113 4.08 -10.40 11.50
C LEU A 113 4.43 -11.73 12.21
N ARG A 114 3.42 -12.47 12.69
CA ARG A 114 3.62 -13.68 13.48
C ARG A 114 3.81 -14.96 12.67
N GLY A 115 3.22 -15.04 11.47
CA GLY A 115 3.03 -16.33 10.80
C GLY A 115 3.11 -16.32 9.28
N ASP A 116 3.55 -15.23 8.65
CA ASP A 116 3.79 -15.28 7.21
C ASP A 116 4.97 -16.23 6.89
N PRO A 117 4.81 -17.17 5.94
CA PRO A 117 5.89 -18.08 5.58
C PRO A 117 7.04 -17.37 4.84
N ASP A 118 6.78 -16.20 4.25
CA ASP A 118 7.79 -15.46 3.53
C ASP A 118 8.49 -14.43 4.44
N PRO A 119 9.82 -14.51 4.61
CA PRO A 119 10.56 -13.66 5.53
C PRO A 119 10.56 -12.17 5.13
N ARG A 120 10.18 -11.83 3.89
CA ARG A 120 10.09 -10.45 3.41
C ARG A 120 8.86 -9.72 3.95
N VAL A 121 7.81 -10.45 4.35
CA VAL A 121 6.53 -9.85 4.76
C VAL A 121 6.59 -9.32 6.20
N ALA A 122 7.15 -10.09 7.14
CA ALA A 122 7.15 -9.73 8.55
C ALA A 122 7.80 -8.35 8.86
N PRO A 123 8.95 -7.97 8.26
CA PRO A 123 9.52 -6.64 8.46
C PRO A 123 8.62 -5.50 7.94
N ARG A 124 7.89 -5.72 6.86
CA ARG A 124 6.94 -4.73 6.30
C ARG A 124 5.70 -4.60 7.18
N ALA A 125 5.20 -5.72 7.72
CA ALA A 125 4.13 -5.70 8.69
C ALA A 125 4.54 -4.96 9.97
N LEU A 126 5.75 -5.21 10.48
CA LEU A 126 6.28 -4.49 11.64
C LEU A 126 6.38 -2.98 11.37
N PHE A 127 6.91 -2.58 10.22
CA PHE A 127 6.98 -1.17 9.80
C PHE A 127 5.61 -0.50 9.78
N ALA A 128 4.55 -1.21 9.36
CA ALA A 128 3.21 -0.66 9.33
C ALA A 128 2.55 -0.56 10.71
N ILE A 129 3.02 -1.34 11.68
CA ILE A 129 2.52 -1.36 13.06
C ILE A 129 3.19 -0.29 13.93
N SER A 130 4.46 0.01 13.67
CA SER A 130 5.28 0.96 14.44
C SER A 130 4.87 2.41 14.23
#